data_AF-A0A381Y5P9-F1
#
_entry.id   AF-A0A381Y5P9-F1
#
_cell.length_a   1.000
_cell.length_b   1.000
_cell.length_c   1.000
_cell.angle_alpha   90.00
_cell.angle_beta   90.00
_cell.angle_gamma   90.00
#
_symmetry.space_group_name_H-M   'P 1'
#
loop_
_entity.id
_entity.type
_entity.pdbx_description
1 polymer ?
#
loop_
_entity_poly.entity_id
_entity_poly.type
_entity_poly.pdbx_seq_one_letter_code
_entity_poly.pdbx_strand_id
1 'polypeptide(L)' 'MGSNYWMFVDNSENSAITRQKGYKIFGMSDKYKRRAQRMHAKDRVIFFDRNRKCWTASATIISDYFEDESPIWVPI' A
#
# COMPACT_ATOMS: atom_id res chain seq x y z
N MET A 1 8.30 18.27 -12.23
CA MET A 1 8.02 17.95 -10.81
C MET A 1 7.43 16.56 -10.79
N GLY A 2 8.26 15.53 -10.66
CA GLY A 2 7.83 14.14 -10.84
C GLY A 2 7.11 13.62 -9.61
N SER A 3 5.83 13.25 -9.76
CA SER A 3 5.18 12.31 -8.83
C SER A 3 5.90 10.97 -8.94
N ASN A 4 6.36 10.40 -7.83
CA ASN A 4 6.90 9.04 -7.84
C ASN A 4 5.76 8.04 -8.04
N TYR A 5 6.11 6.88 -8.58
CA TYR A 5 5.20 5.76 -8.76
C TYR A 5 5.63 4.60 -7.89
N TRP A 6 4.69 4.05 -7.16
CA TRP A 6 4.90 2.95 -6.22
C TRP A 6 4.00 1.78 -6.58
N MET A 7 4.48 0.57 -6.33
CA MET A 7 3.69 -0.65 -6.46
C MET A 7 3.62 -1.32 -5.11
N PHE A 8 2.39 -1.57 -4.67
CA PHE A 8 2.11 -2.35 -3.48
C PHE A 8 1.69 -3.75 -3.90
N VAL A 9 2.44 -4.75 -3.44
CA VAL A 9 2.23 -6.15 -3.79
C VAL A 9 1.79 -6.90 -2.56
N ASP A 10 0.66 -7.59 -2.67
CA ASP A 10 0.10 -8.35 -1.56
C ASP A 10 -0.49 -9.70 -2.00
N ASN A 11 -0.83 -10.54 -1.04
CA ASN A 11 -1.59 -11.78 -1.27
C ASN A 11 -3.10 -11.49 -1.43
N SER A 12 -3.87 -12.49 -1.83
CA SER A 12 -5.32 -12.35 -2.04
C SER A 12 -6.09 -11.87 -0.80
N GLU A 13 -5.70 -12.33 0.38
CA GLU A 13 -6.40 -12.07 1.64
C GLU A 13 -6.22 -10.61 2.06
N ASN A 14 -4.98 -10.16 2.16
CA ASN A 14 -4.65 -8.79 2.51
C ASN A 14 -5.06 -7.79 1.42
N SER A 15 -5.04 -8.19 0.14
CA SER A 15 -5.63 -7.39 -0.92
C SER A 15 -7.13 -7.23 -0.76
N ALA A 16 -7.85 -8.25 -0.26
CA ALA A 16 -9.27 -8.16 0.03
C ALA A 16 -9.54 -7.25 1.24
N ILE A 17 -8.75 -7.34 2.31
CA ILE A 17 -8.83 -6.45 3.48
C ILE A 17 -8.63 -4.99 3.05
N THR A 18 -7.58 -4.71 2.28
CA THR A 18 -7.27 -3.36 1.78
C THR A 18 -8.42 -2.81 0.93
N ARG A 19 -9.01 -3.65 0.09
CA ARG A 19 -10.19 -3.30 -0.72
C ARG A 19 -11.43 -3.03 0.13
N GLN A 20 -11.70 -3.85 1.14
CA GLN A 20 -12.82 -3.64 2.08
C GLN A 20 -12.67 -2.33 2.86
N LYS A 21 -11.44 -1.93 3.18
CA LYS A 21 -11.14 -0.61 3.78
C LYS A 21 -11.17 0.55 2.77
N GLY A 22 -11.45 0.28 1.49
CA GLY A 22 -11.57 1.30 0.45
C GLY A 22 -10.26 1.99 0.10
N TYR A 23 -9.12 1.31 0.24
CA TYR A 23 -7.79 1.86 -0.07
C TYR A 23 -7.42 3.13 0.71
N LYS A 24 -8.06 3.34 1.87
CA LYS A 24 -7.79 4.49 2.74
C LYS A 24 -6.46 4.40 3.47
N ILE A 25 -5.97 3.19 3.70
CA ILE A 25 -4.72 2.89 4.38
C ILE A 25 -4.11 1.62 3.77
N PHE A 26 -2.79 1.59 3.66
CA PHE A 26 -2.01 0.42 3.30
C PHE A 26 -0.71 0.44 4.13
N GLY A 27 -0.38 -0.69 4.73
CA GLY A 27 0.76 -0.83 5.64
C GLY A 27 1.90 -1.60 4.99
N MET A 28 3.10 -1.43 5.51
CA MET A 28 4.25 -2.24 5.11
C MET A 28 5.07 -2.61 6.34
N SER A 29 5.71 -3.77 6.28
CA SER A 29 6.62 -4.20 7.34
C SER A 29 7.83 -3.27 7.46
N ASP A 30 8.42 -3.23 8.65
CA ASP A 30 9.58 -2.40 9.00
C ASP A 30 10.75 -2.50 8.01
N LYS A 31 10.93 -3.65 7.36
CA LYS A 31 11.94 -3.84 6.31
C LYS A 31 11.81 -2.84 5.15
N TYR A 32 10.61 -2.28 4.93
CA TYR A 32 10.33 -1.29 3.90
C TYR A 32 10.13 0.14 4.44
N LYS A 33 10.38 0.39 5.73
CA LYS A 33 10.22 1.70 6.39
C LYS A 33 10.84 2.85 5.59
N ARG A 34 12.09 2.69 5.12
CA ARG A 34 12.78 3.71 4.30
C ARG A 34 12.10 4.01 2.96
N ARG A 35 11.35 3.05 2.40
CA ARG A 35 10.55 3.28 1.19
C ARG A 35 9.26 4.02 1.53
N ALA A 36 8.60 3.64 2.62
CA ALA A 36 7.42 4.32 3.14
C ALA A 36 7.69 5.82 3.39
N GLN A 37 8.81 6.13 4.05
CA GLN A 37 9.24 7.50 4.35
C GLN A 37 9.52 8.37 3.12
N ARG A 38 9.71 7.76 1.94
CA ARG A 38 9.90 8.47 0.67
C ARG A 38 8.61 8.67 -0.11
N MET A 39 7.51 8.05 0.34
CA MET A 39 6.19 8.25 -0.25
C MET A 39 5.61 9.54 0.31
N HIS A 40 5.21 10.43 -0.59
CA HIS A 40 4.64 11.71 -0.22
C HIS A 40 3.28 11.93 -0.87
N ALA A 41 2.53 12.91 -0.36
CA ALA A 41 1.30 13.35 -1.01
C ALA A 41 1.56 13.67 -2.50
N LYS A 42 0.60 13.31 -3.35
CA LYS A 42 0.63 13.38 -4.83
C LYS A 42 1.45 12.30 -5.55
N ASP A 43 2.14 11.43 -4.83
CA ASP A 43 2.67 10.20 -5.42
C ASP A 43 1.52 9.27 -5.83
N ARG A 44 1.77 8.42 -6.82
CA ARG A 44 0.81 7.44 -7.33
C ARG A 44 1.19 6.05 -6.87
N VAL A 45 0.20 5.26 -6.45
CA VAL A 45 0.38 3.87 -6.06
C VAL A 45 -0.54 2.96 -6.87
N ILE A 46 -0.03 1.82 -7.29
CA ILE A 46 -0.80 0.72 -7.89
C ILE A 46 -0.76 -0.49 -6.96
N PHE A 47 -1.90 -1.18 -6.84
CA PHE A 47 -2.05 -2.36 -6.00
C PHE A 47 -2.10 -3.62 -6.86
N PHE A 48 -1.31 -4.62 -6.50
CA PHE A 48 -1.20 -5.88 -7.22
C PHE A 48 -1.41 -7.07 -6.29
N ASP A 49 -2.36 -7.93 -6.66
CA ASP A 49 -2.57 -9.22 -6.02
C ASP A 49 -1.66 -10.25 -6.68
N ARG A 50 -0.64 -10.73 -5.95
CA ARG A 50 0.34 -11.69 -6.47
C ARG A 50 -0.23 -13.08 -6.71
N ASN A 51 -1.24 -13.48 -5.93
CA ASN A 51 -1.84 -14.80 -6.02
C ASN A 51 -2.74 -14.88 -7.24
N ARG A 52 -3.53 -13.83 -7.50
CA ARG A 52 -4.39 -13.71 -8.69
C ARG A 52 -3.68 -13.15 -9.92
N LYS A 53 -2.47 -12.60 -9.74
CA LYS A 53 -1.64 -11.97 -10.77
C LYS A 53 -2.39 -10.83 -11.49
N CYS A 54 -3.09 -9.98 -10.75
CA CYS A 54 -3.88 -8.90 -11.32
C CYS A 54 -3.76 -7.58 -10.55
N TRP A 55 -3.99 -6.48 -11.26
CA TRP A 55 -4.10 -5.16 -10.67
C TRP A 55 -5.46 -5.01 -9.98
N THR A 56 -5.46 -4.48 -8.75
CA THR A 56 -6.70 -4.34 -7.97
C THR A 56 -7.17 -2.90 -7.86
N ALA A 57 -6.25 -1.92 -7.89
CA ALA A 57 -6.57 -0.49 -7.90
C ALA A 57 -5.37 0.37 -8.28
N SER A 58 -5.65 1.65 -8.57
CA SER A 58 -4.67 2.74 -8.53
C SER A 58 -5.17 3.85 -7.61
N ALA A 59 -4.27 4.50 -6.87
CA ALA A 59 -4.61 5.58 -5.96
C ALA A 59 -3.56 6.69 -6.00
N THR A 60 -3.92 7.83 -5.43
CA THR A 60 -3.02 8.96 -5.18
C THR A 60 -2.85 9.08 -3.68
N ILE A 61 -1.60 9.18 -3.23
CA ILE A 61 -1.28 9.37 -1.81
C ILE A 61 -1.70 10.78 -1.40
N ILE A 62 -2.39 10.90 -0.26
CA ILE A 62 -2.92 12.18 0.24
C ILE A 62 -2.30 12.60 1.59
N SER A 63 -1.51 11.74 2.22
CA SER A 63 -0.87 11.99 3.51
C SER A 63 0.59 11.56 3.47
N ASP A 64 1.38 12.05 4.43
CA ASP A 64 2.69 11.50 4.69
C ASP A 64 2.59 10.16 5.45
N TYR A 65 3.72 9.47 5.51
CA TYR A 65 3.91 8.24 6.27
C TYR A 65 3.72 8.46 7.78
N PHE A 66 3.17 7.46 8.46
CA PHE A 66 3.09 7.37 9.92
C PHE A 66 3.30 5.92 10.38
N GLU A 67 3.50 5.75 11.69
CA GLU A 67 3.70 4.46 12.34
C GLU A 67 2.45 4.05 13.11
N ASP A 68 2.03 2.80 12.92
CA ASP A 68 0.88 2.18 13.58
C ASP A 68 1.11 0.66 13.61
N GLU A 69 0.91 0.06 14.78
CA GLU A 69 1.10 -1.38 15.04
C GLU A 69 -0.22 -2.16 15.08
N SER A 70 -1.34 -1.51 14.75
CA SER A 70 -2.65 -2.15 14.67
C SER A 70 -2.62 -3.36 13.72
N PRO A 71 -3.11 -4.54 14.15
CA PRO A 71 -3.07 -5.77 13.35
C PRO A 71 -4.16 -5.77 12.25
N ILE A 72 -3.99 -4.91 11.25
CA ILE A 72 -4.95 -4.74 10.15
C ILE A 72 -4.82 -5.85 9.11
N TRP A 73 -3.59 -6.27 8.82
CA TRP A 73 -3.27 -7.29 7.82
C TRP A 73 -2.76 -8.56 8.48
N VAL A 74 -2.91 -9.68 7.77
CA VAL A 74 -2.39 -10.97 8.18
C VAL A 74 -0.89 -11.03 7.90
N PRO A 75 -0.06 -11.51 8.85
CA PRO A 75 1.38 -11.73 8.63
C PRO A 75 1.64 -12.60 7.39
N ILE A 76 2.61 -12.19 6.57
CA ILE A 76 2.97 -12.85 5.30
C ILE A 76 4.37 -13.45 5.39
#